data_AF-A0A660QB88-F1
#
_entry.id   AF-A0A660QB88-F1
#
_cell.length_a   1.000
_cell.length_b   1.000
_cell.length_c   1.000
_cell.angle_alpha   90.00
_cell.angle_beta   90.00
_cell.angle_gamma   90.00
#
_symmetry.space_group_name_H-M   'P 1'
#
loop_
_entity.id
_entity.type
_entity.pdbx_description
1 polymer ?
#
loop_
_entity_poly.entity_id
_entity_poly.type
_entity_poly.pdbx_seq_one_letter_code
_entity_poly.pdbx_strand_id
1 'polypeptide(L)' 'MISASILASDLSCLREEIARVSPYIDMIHLDVMDGVFVPNITFGLPLLKAVRKCTDLPIDSH' A
#
# COMPACT_ATOMS: atom_id res chain seq x y z
N MET A 1 -10.95 -12.60 3.04
CA MET A 1 -10.45 -11.24 2.89
C MET A 1 -9.03 -11.33 2.37
N ILE A 2 -8.73 -10.66 1.26
CA ILE A 2 -7.44 -10.63 0.58
C ILE A 2 -6.93 -9.19 0.61
N SER A 3 -5.73 -8.99 1.14
CA SER A 3 -5.07 -7.68 1.23
C SER A 3 -3.74 -7.73 0.48
N ALA A 4 -3.55 -6.88 -0.52
CA ALA A 4 -2.31 -6.85 -1.29
C ALA A 4 -1.33 -5.83 -0.72
N SER A 5 -0.10 -6.26 -0.41
CA SER A 5 0.95 -5.35 0.08
C SER A 5 1.52 -4.50 -1.04
N ILE A 6 1.45 -3.17 -0.86
CA ILE A 6 2.09 -2.21 -1.77
C ILE A 6 3.61 -2.35 -1.77
N LEU A 7 4.20 -2.86 -0.71
CA LEU A 7 5.64 -3.03 -0.58
C LEU A 7 6.21 -3.97 -1.66
N ALA A 8 5.38 -4.86 -2.20
CA ALA A 8 5.72 -5.77 -3.29
C ALA A 8 5.41 -5.22 -4.70
N SER A 9 4.85 -4.02 -4.81
CA SER A 9 4.45 -3.40 -6.09
C SER A 9 5.57 -2.59 -6.73
N ASP A 10 5.45 -2.34 -8.04
CA ASP A 10 6.24 -1.30 -8.70
C ASP A 10 5.73 0.10 -8.30
N LEU A 11 6.43 0.72 -7.34
CA LEU A 11 6.07 2.02 -6.80
C LEU A 11 6.13 3.16 -7.84
N SER A 12 6.83 2.98 -8.96
CA SER A 12 6.88 3.97 -10.04
C SER A 12 5.55 4.08 -10.79
N CYS A 13 4.73 3.03 -10.75
CA CYS A 13 3.46 2.89 -11.45
C CYS A 13 2.31 2.50 -10.50
N LEU A 14 2.30 3.10 -9.30
CA LEU A 14 1.42 2.73 -8.19
C LEU A 14 -0.08 2.72 -8.54
N ARG A 15 -0.53 3.66 -9.39
CA ARG A 15 -1.93 3.74 -9.83
C ARG A 15 -2.30 2.53 -10.68
N GLU A 16 -1.44 2.18 -11.62
CA GLU A 16 -1.62 1.07 -12.55
C GLU A 16 -1.55 -0.27 -11.80
N GLU A 17 -0.58 -0.40 -10.88
CA GLU A 17 -0.45 -1.58 -10.02
C GLU A 17 -1.71 -1.82 -9.20
N ILE A 18 -2.24 -0.78 -8.55
CA ILE A 18 -3.46 -0.86 -7.74
C ILE A 18 -4.67 -1.20 -8.63
N ALA A 19 -4.83 -0.54 -9.78
CA ALA A 19 -5.94 -0.80 -10.69
C ALA A 19 -5.93 -2.25 -11.20
N ARG A 20 -4.74 -2.81 -11.49
CA ARG A 20 -4.57 -4.19 -11.95
C ARG A 20 -5.05 -5.21 -10.92
N VAL A 21 -4.84 -4.97 -9.63
CA VAL A 21 -5.18 -5.92 -8.56
C VAL A 21 -6.55 -5.67 -7.91
N SER A 22 -7.10 -4.47 -8.03
CA SER A 22 -8.36 -4.06 -7.36
C SER A 22 -9.55 -5.01 -7.55
N PRO A 23 -9.77 -5.65 -8.72
CA PRO A 23 -10.88 -6.60 -8.89
C PRO A 23 -10.72 -7.91 -8.11
N TYR A 24 -9.53 -8.20 -7.57
CA TYR A 24 -9.17 -9.49 -6.99
C TYR A 24 -8.93 -9.42 -5.48
N ILE A 25 -9.01 -8.23 -4.88
CA ILE A 25 -8.64 -7.99 -3.49
C ILE A 25 -9.72 -7.19 -2.77
N ASP A 26 -9.78 -7.35 -1.46
CA ASP A 26 -10.71 -6.61 -0.61
C ASP A 26 -10.08 -5.34 -0.06
N MET A 27 -8.75 -5.31 0.09
CA MET A 27 -8.01 -4.23 0.76
C MET A 27 -6.61 -4.05 0.20
N ILE A 28 -6.04 -2.89 0.50
CA ILE A 28 -4.64 -2.56 0.25
C ILE A 28 -3.88 -2.58 1.57
N HIS A 29 -2.84 -3.41 1.67
CA HIS A 29 -1.97 -3.48 2.83
C HIS A 29 -0.81 -2.50 2.69
N LEU A 30 -0.58 -1.70 3.74
CA LEU A 30 0.50 -0.72 3.81
C LEU A 30 1.28 -0.94 5.11
N ASP A 31 2.50 -1.46 4.98
CA ASP A 31 3.41 -1.63 6.11
C ASP A 31 4.19 -0.32 6.37
N VAL A 32 4.02 0.25 7.56
CA VAL A 32 4.76 1.42 8.05
C VAL A 32 5.91 0.95 8.94
N MET A 33 7.13 1.19 8.47
CA MET A 33 8.35 0.82 9.17
C MET A 33 9.14 2.08 9.53
N ASP A 34 9.49 2.23 10.81
CA ASP A 34 10.05 3.47 11.39
C ASP A 34 11.57 3.41 11.63
N GLY A 35 12.23 2.30 11.34
CA GLY A 35 13.66 2.11 11.60
C GLY A 35 13.99 1.86 13.08
N VAL A 36 12.99 1.87 13.98
CA VAL A 36 13.15 1.67 15.43
C VAL A 36 12.54 0.34 15.85
N PHE A 37 11.28 0.08 15.47
CA PHE A 37 10.60 -1.18 15.71
C PHE A 37 11.13 -2.30 14.81
N VAL A 38 11.42 -1.96 13.54
CA VAL A 38 12.11 -2.84 12.59
C VAL A 38 13.27 -2.08 11.94
N PRO A 39 14.35 -2.75 11.48
CA PRO A 39 15.54 -2.06 10.96
C PRO A 39 15.31 -1.31 9.65
N ASN A 40 14.30 -1.74 8.87
CA ASN A 40 13.97 -1.13 7.59
C ASN A 40 13.09 0.11 7.79
N ILE A 41 13.18 1.05 6.85
CA ILE A 41 12.27 2.20 6.76
C ILE A 41 11.48 2.04 5.46
N THR A 42 10.16 2.12 5.55
CA THR A 42 9.28 2.11 4.38
C THR A 42 8.75 3.52 4.14
N PHE A 43 7.43 3.68 4.15
CA PHE A 43 6.76 4.92 3.83
C PHE A 43 5.71 5.22 4.90
N GLY A 44 5.67 6.47 5.34
CA GLY A 44 4.64 6.95 6.25
C GLY A 44 3.43 7.55 5.53
N LEU A 45 2.82 8.53 6.19
CA LEU A 45 1.62 9.24 5.73
C LEU A 45 1.64 9.76 4.28
N PRO A 46 2.77 10.21 3.69
CA PRO A 46 2.78 10.67 2.30
C PRO A 46 2.37 9.57 1.30
N LEU A 47 2.81 8.32 1.50
CA LEU A 47 2.43 7.22 0.62
C LEU A 47 0.96 6.86 0.80
N LEU A 48 0.47 6.80 2.04
CA LEU A 48 -0.95 6.56 2.32
C LEU A 48 -1.84 7.57 1.59
N LYS A 49 -1.47 8.86 1.60
CA LYS A 49 -2.18 9.91 0.86
C LYS A 49 -2.12 9.71 -0.67
N ALA A 50 -1.01 9.22 -1.21
CA ALA A 50 -0.88 8.92 -2.63
C ALA A 50 -1.74 7.72 -3.05
N VAL A 51 -1.72 6.65 -2.25
CA VAL A 51 -2.52 5.43 -2.44
C VAL A 51 -4.01 5.75 -2.38
N ARG A 52 -4.45 6.57 -1.41
CA ARG A 52 -5.85 6.95 -1.29
C ARG A 52 -6.37 7.70 -2.54
N LYS A 53 -5.52 8.38 -3.29
CA LYS A 53 -5.88 9.03 -4.57
C LYS A 53 -6.04 8.04 -5.75
N CYS A 54 -5.66 6.77 -5.57
CA CYS A 54 -5.61 5.78 -6.64
C CYS A 54 -6.73 4.72 -6.55
N THR A 55 -7.42 4.62 -5.42
CA THR A 55 -8.48 3.62 -5.19
C THR A 55 -9.43 4.10 -4.11
N ASP A 56 -10.58 3.45 -3.94
CA ASP A 56 -11.53 3.58 -2.83
C ASP A 56 -11.53 2.36 -1.89
N LEU A 57 -10.72 1.33 -2.18
CA LEU A 57 -10.59 0.14 -1.32
C LEU A 57 -10.15 0.53 0.10
N PRO A 58 -10.61 -0.19 1.15
CA PRO A 58 -10.07 -0.03 2.49
C PRO A 58 -8.55 -0.20 2.50
N ILE A 59 -7.88 0.62 3.33
CA ILE A 59 -6.44 0.56 3.53
C ILE A 59 -6.22 -0.06 4.91
N ASP A 60 -5.53 -1.20 4.91
CA ASP A 60 -5.08 -1.92 6.10
C ASP A 60 -3.66 -1.44 6.43
N SER A 61 -3.54 -0.63 7.48
CA SER A 61 -2.26 -0.07 7.93
C SER A 61 -1.66 -0.94 9.03
N HIS A 62 -0.50 -1.52 8.74
CA HIS A 62 0.34 -2.27 9.67
C HIS A 62 1.45 -1.36 10.19
#